data_AF-A0A7C7L2T1-F1
#
_entry.id   AF-A0A7C7L2T1-F1
#
_cell.length_a   1.000
_cell.length_b   1.000
_cell.length_c   1.000
_cell.angle_alpha   90.00
_cell.angle_beta   90.00
_cell.angle_gamma   90.00
#
_symmetry.space_group_name_H-M   'P 1'
#
loop_
_entity.id
_entity.type
_entity.pdbx_description
1 polymer ?
#
loop_
_entity_poly.entity_id
_entity_poly.type
_entity_poly.pdbx_seq_one_letter_code
_entity_poly.pdbx_strand_id
1 'polypeptide(L)'
;MKNKITIGTRGSELALWQANYIHRKLAEVNVEAEIKVISTKGDQVQDLSFDKMEGKGFFTKEIEGALIKKKIDLAVHSHKDLETAQPKGLVIAAATTREEANDVLLIHKKGFDQKRKLSLKQSALVGTSSARRKSLLKGFRKDVEIKDLRGNVPTRIEKLRNGEYDAIVLAAAGINRLEADISDLHLVSLDPTDFIPAPAQGVLALQIREDDQELREVISQLNDEDSNKVSSIERQVLAAFDGGCQLPIGVYCCWDEDEEKHKIWTAVSKSWKSPPQFIYMETSNPSTIASRIKEKFKNIQPTTVYITRDIRPDDCFDTVLTANGFQVEGKSLIETKRVEIIKEPRPYSWVFFSSKQAIWHFFKQSKCADEIKYGVIGKSTAEALRKHDKKPDFIGYSTDTRLTGRQFAATVGSGRVLFPQARGSMRAIQQQFINQEQVIDLAVYETISHAEVEIAAAEILVFTSPSNVVAYFKRNKIKQDQKVIAMGHATGKALKNYNVHQFTTPASFMDTGLAAAVFLVSTYKKHHDTET
;
A
#
# COMPACT_ATOMS: atom_id res chain seq x y z
N MET A 1 25.35 13.75 -34.28
CA MET A 1 23.94 13.59 -33.87
C MET A 1 23.01 13.87 -35.03
N LYS A 2 21.99 13.02 -35.22
CA LYS A 2 20.80 13.43 -35.99
C LYS A 2 20.32 14.78 -35.44
N ASN A 3 20.02 15.74 -36.32
CA ASN A 3 19.50 17.05 -35.91
C ASN A 3 18.15 16.97 -35.17
N LYS A 4 17.45 15.82 -35.21
CA LYS A 4 16.10 15.66 -34.62
C LYS A 4 15.81 14.20 -34.24
N ILE A 5 15.32 13.98 -33.02
CA ILE A 5 14.88 12.66 -32.50
C ILE A 5 13.41 12.41 -32.86
N THR A 6 13.09 11.23 -33.41
CA THR A 6 11.69 10.83 -33.62
C THR A 6 11.15 10.01 -32.43
N ILE A 7 10.19 10.55 -31.68
CA ILE A 7 9.52 9.89 -30.55
C ILE A 7 8.29 9.12 -31.03
N GLY A 8 8.31 7.79 -30.88
CA GLY A 8 7.15 6.94 -31.09
C GLY A 8 6.23 6.86 -29.87
N THR A 9 4.93 6.98 -30.11
CA THR A 9 3.90 6.84 -29.06
C THR A 9 2.59 6.30 -29.61
N ARG A 10 1.70 5.87 -28.72
CA ARG A 10 0.30 5.50 -29.06
C ARG A 10 -0.56 6.74 -29.27
N GLY A 11 -1.71 6.57 -29.91
CA GLY A 11 -2.64 7.66 -30.21
C GLY A 11 -3.57 8.09 -29.07
N SER A 12 -3.60 7.37 -27.94
CA SER A 12 -4.46 7.76 -26.81
C SER A 12 -3.98 9.06 -26.15
N GLU A 13 -4.89 9.86 -25.60
CA GLU A 13 -4.58 11.12 -24.90
C GLU A 13 -3.46 10.98 -23.85
N LEU A 14 -3.51 9.92 -23.02
CA LEU A 14 -2.48 9.69 -22.01
C LEU A 14 -1.11 9.41 -22.64
N ALA A 15 -1.05 8.65 -23.73
CA ALA A 15 0.21 8.34 -24.41
C ALA A 15 0.78 9.57 -25.14
N LEU A 16 -0.09 10.41 -25.71
CA LEU A 16 0.30 11.70 -26.27
C LEU A 16 0.80 12.65 -25.19
N TRP A 17 0.15 12.71 -24.03
CA TRP A 17 0.65 13.48 -22.90
C TRP A 17 2.06 13.02 -22.49
N GLN A 18 2.27 11.70 -22.40
CA GLN A 18 3.57 11.12 -22.03
C GLN A 18 4.65 11.46 -23.05
N ALA A 19 4.36 11.36 -24.34
CA ALA A 19 5.30 11.74 -25.40
C ALA A 19 5.62 13.24 -25.38
N ASN A 20 4.61 14.09 -25.17
CA ASN A 20 4.81 15.54 -25.05
C ASN A 20 5.60 15.92 -23.80
N TYR A 21 5.42 15.18 -22.69
CA TYR A 21 6.24 15.36 -21.50
C TYR A 21 7.72 15.11 -21.80
N ILE A 22 8.05 13.99 -22.48
CA ILE A 22 9.42 13.68 -22.88
C ILE A 22 9.95 14.65 -23.93
N HIS A 23 9.13 15.07 -24.89
CA HIS A 23 9.49 16.10 -25.85
C HIS A 23 9.93 17.40 -25.15
N ARG A 24 9.20 17.86 -24.13
CA ARG A 24 9.60 19.03 -23.33
C ARG A 24 10.91 18.79 -22.58
N LYS A 25 11.10 17.59 -22.01
CA LYS A 25 12.35 17.22 -21.33
C LYS A 25 13.57 17.18 -22.26
N LEU A 26 13.39 16.74 -23.50
CA LEU A 26 14.45 16.80 -24.52
C LEU A 26 14.78 18.25 -24.90
N ALA A 27 13.77 19.12 -25.01
CA ALA A 27 13.99 20.54 -25.28
C ALA A 27 14.78 21.23 -24.15
N GLU A 28 14.55 20.86 -22.89
CA GLU A 28 15.32 21.37 -21.73
C GLU A 28 16.83 21.05 -21.81
N VAL A 29 17.21 19.97 -22.51
CA VAL A 29 18.61 19.59 -22.76
C VAL A 29 19.08 19.94 -24.18
N ASN A 30 18.41 20.89 -24.84
CA ASN A 30 18.72 21.40 -26.18
C ASN A 30 18.68 20.34 -27.29
N VAL A 31 17.76 19.38 -27.18
CA VAL A 31 17.57 18.32 -28.17
C VAL A 31 16.24 18.48 -28.88
N GLU A 32 16.27 18.66 -30.19
CA GLU A 32 15.06 18.72 -31.00
C GLU A 32 14.42 17.34 -31.16
N ALA A 33 13.09 17.30 -31.08
CA ALA A 33 12.33 16.07 -31.25
C ALA A 33 11.05 16.29 -32.05
N GLU A 34 10.49 15.22 -32.61
CA GLU A 34 9.14 15.17 -33.15
C GLU A 34 8.39 13.95 -32.65
N ILE A 35 7.06 14.04 -32.60
CA ILE A 35 6.19 12.95 -32.17
C ILE A 35 5.60 12.25 -33.39
N LYS A 36 5.72 10.92 -33.41
CA LYS A 36 5.13 10.04 -34.41
C LYS A 36 4.17 9.06 -33.74
N VAL A 37 2.89 9.23 -34.05
CA VAL A 37 1.84 8.33 -33.55
C VAL A 37 1.88 7.01 -34.30
N ILE A 38 1.86 5.90 -33.56
CA ILE A 38 1.83 4.54 -34.07
C ILE A 38 0.53 3.89 -33.61
N SER A 39 -0.28 3.43 -34.56
CA SER A 39 -1.50 2.68 -34.27
C SER A 39 -1.13 1.28 -33.79
N THR A 40 -1.63 0.89 -32.61
CA THR A 40 -1.42 -0.45 -32.05
C THR A 40 -2.69 -1.28 -32.18
N LYS A 41 -2.58 -2.62 -32.22
CA LYS A 41 -3.76 -3.50 -32.24
C LYS A 41 -4.64 -3.30 -31.02
N GLY A 42 -4.06 -2.96 -29.87
CA GLY A 42 -4.81 -2.68 -28.66
C GLY A 42 -5.63 -1.41 -28.66
N ASP A 43 -5.37 -0.49 -29.60
CA ASP A 43 -6.25 0.66 -29.84
C ASP A 43 -7.45 0.29 -30.73
N GLN A 44 -7.30 -0.74 -31.58
CA GLN A 44 -8.29 -1.16 -32.57
C GLN A 44 -9.29 -2.20 -32.04
N VAL A 45 -8.92 -2.99 -31.03
CA VAL A 45 -9.77 -4.07 -30.48
C VAL A 45 -10.28 -3.72 -29.08
N GLN A 46 -11.51 -3.22 -28.97
CA GLN A 46 -12.12 -2.85 -27.69
C GLN A 46 -13.07 -3.94 -27.12
N ASP A 47 -13.50 -4.91 -27.93
CA ASP A 47 -14.66 -5.78 -27.63
C ASP A 47 -14.35 -7.22 -27.12
N LEU A 48 -13.10 -7.70 -27.12
CA LEU A 48 -12.77 -9.09 -26.71
C LEU A 48 -12.18 -9.16 -25.29
N SER A 49 -12.77 -9.85 -24.30
CA SER A 49 -12.27 -9.98 -22.90
C SER A 49 -10.72 -10.09 -22.76
N PHE A 50 -10.14 -9.53 -21.68
CA PHE A 50 -8.67 -9.41 -21.52
C PHE A 50 -8.04 -10.80 -21.39
N ASP A 51 -8.79 -11.71 -20.75
CA ASP A 51 -8.50 -13.14 -20.63
C ASP A 51 -8.55 -13.88 -21.99
N LYS A 52 -9.00 -13.22 -23.07
CA LYS A 52 -9.09 -13.79 -24.43
C LYS A 52 -8.22 -13.04 -25.46
N MET A 53 -7.60 -11.92 -25.09
CA MET A 53 -6.68 -11.15 -25.96
C MET A 53 -5.21 -11.45 -25.65
N GLU A 54 -4.95 -12.71 -25.29
CA GLU A 54 -3.69 -13.19 -24.77
C GLU A 54 -2.58 -13.17 -25.83
N GLY A 55 -1.62 -12.25 -25.67
CA GLY A 55 -0.43 -12.17 -26.51
C GLY A 55 0.60 -11.21 -25.92
N LYS A 56 1.87 -11.61 -25.99
CA LYS A 56 3.02 -10.79 -25.61
C LYS A 56 3.03 -9.42 -26.34
N GLY A 57 3.21 -8.33 -25.61
CA GLY A 57 3.43 -6.99 -26.15
C GLY A 57 2.23 -6.33 -26.82
N PHE A 58 0.99 -6.59 -26.40
CA PHE A 58 -0.23 -6.11 -27.07
C PHE A 58 -0.31 -4.59 -27.35
N PHE A 59 0.34 -3.77 -26.52
CA PHE A 59 0.42 -2.30 -26.69
C PHE A 59 1.81 -1.80 -27.10
N THR A 60 2.82 -2.68 -27.15
CA THR A 60 4.23 -2.30 -27.32
C THR A 60 4.80 -2.81 -28.63
N LYS A 61 4.31 -3.93 -29.15
CA LYS A 61 4.88 -4.67 -30.27
C LYS A 61 5.00 -3.85 -31.56
N GLU A 62 3.99 -3.06 -31.92
CA GLU A 62 4.06 -2.20 -33.11
C GLU A 62 5.08 -1.07 -32.95
N ILE A 63 5.23 -0.54 -31.73
CA ILE A 63 6.18 0.53 -31.41
C ILE A 63 7.61 -0.03 -31.37
N GLU A 64 7.82 -1.17 -30.72
CA GLU A 64 9.09 -1.91 -30.70
C GLU A 64 9.52 -2.30 -32.12
N GLY A 65 8.57 -2.75 -32.95
CA GLY A 65 8.81 -3.01 -34.37
C GLY A 65 9.21 -1.75 -35.15
N ALA A 66 8.72 -0.56 -34.77
CA ALA A 66 9.12 0.70 -35.37
C ALA A 66 10.53 1.14 -34.93
N LEU A 67 10.92 0.90 -33.67
CA LEU A 67 12.28 1.11 -33.18
C LEU A 67 13.29 0.26 -33.95
N ILE A 68 13.02 -1.05 -34.07
CA ILE A 68 13.87 -2.01 -34.78
C ILE A 68 14.00 -1.65 -36.26
N LYS A 69 12.90 -1.23 -36.90
CA LYS A 69 12.88 -0.79 -38.31
C LYS A 69 13.42 0.63 -38.50
N LYS A 70 13.97 1.27 -37.46
CA LYS A 70 14.51 2.64 -37.48
C LYS A 70 13.50 3.69 -37.99
N LYS A 71 12.19 3.44 -37.80
CA LYS A 71 11.10 4.36 -38.16
C LYS A 71 10.84 5.44 -37.11
N ILE A 72 11.33 5.18 -35.90
CA ILE A 72 11.40 6.06 -34.74
C ILE A 72 12.75 5.82 -34.06
N ASP A 73 13.19 6.76 -33.24
CA ASP A 73 14.47 6.70 -32.52
C ASP A 73 14.27 6.36 -31.04
N LEU A 74 13.23 6.93 -30.43
CA LEU A 74 12.84 6.74 -29.03
C LEU A 74 11.39 6.30 -28.94
N ALA A 75 11.07 5.40 -28.01
CA ALA A 75 9.69 5.10 -27.65
C ALA A 75 9.42 5.43 -26.17
N VAL A 76 8.24 5.99 -25.90
CA VAL A 76 7.81 6.34 -24.54
C VAL A 76 6.71 5.40 -24.10
N HIS A 77 6.92 4.72 -22.98
CA HIS A 77 5.98 3.76 -22.44
C HIS A 77 5.63 4.06 -20.99
N SER A 78 4.40 3.76 -20.59
CA SER A 78 4.13 3.52 -19.17
C SER A 78 4.88 2.26 -18.75
N HIS A 79 5.79 2.37 -17.78
CA HIS A 79 6.78 1.32 -17.53
C HIS A 79 6.15 -0.02 -17.09
N LYS A 80 5.03 0.05 -16.37
CA LYS A 80 4.23 -1.12 -15.97
C LYS A 80 3.66 -1.95 -17.14
N ASP A 81 3.57 -1.36 -18.33
CA ASP A 81 3.00 -2.02 -19.52
C ASP A 81 4.08 -2.77 -20.33
N LEU A 82 5.37 -2.58 -20.00
CA LEU A 82 6.48 -3.27 -20.64
C LEU A 82 6.71 -4.66 -20.05
N GLU A 83 6.96 -5.63 -20.92
CA GLU A 83 7.39 -6.96 -20.53
C GLU A 83 8.72 -6.93 -19.78
N THR A 84 8.93 -7.89 -18.87
CA THR A 84 10.18 -8.01 -18.12
C THR A 84 11.36 -8.33 -19.02
N ALA A 85 11.18 -9.24 -19.98
CA ALA A 85 12.14 -9.51 -21.04
C ALA A 85 11.99 -8.48 -22.16
N GLN A 86 13.07 -7.76 -22.46
CA GLN A 86 13.09 -6.82 -23.58
C GLN A 86 13.27 -7.56 -24.92
N PRO A 87 12.67 -7.08 -26.02
CA PRO A 87 12.97 -7.60 -27.35
C PRO A 87 14.47 -7.44 -27.69
N LYS A 88 15.04 -8.40 -28.40
CA LYS A 88 16.45 -8.37 -28.82
C LYS A 88 16.77 -7.08 -29.58
N GLY A 89 17.86 -6.42 -29.20
CA GLY A 89 18.33 -5.18 -29.81
C GLY A 89 17.63 -3.92 -29.30
N LEU A 90 16.73 -4.02 -28.32
CA LEU A 90 16.11 -2.89 -27.64
C LEU A 90 16.52 -2.85 -26.17
N VAL A 91 16.64 -1.65 -25.62
CA VAL A 91 16.98 -1.42 -24.22
C VAL A 91 16.17 -0.26 -23.66
N ILE A 92 15.85 -0.32 -22.36
CA ILE A 92 15.34 0.84 -21.63
C ILE A 92 16.55 1.67 -21.22
N ALA A 93 16.72 2.83 -21.85
CA ALA A 93 17.87 3.69 -21.63
C ALA A 93 17.69 4.65 -20.45
N ALA A 94 16.46 5.01 -20.12
CA ALA A 94 16.15 5.84 -18.97
C ALA A 94 14.74 5.58 -18.43
N ALA A 95 14.57 5.87 -17.15
CA ALA A 95 13.28 5.94 -16.47
C ALA A 95 13.08 7.35 -15.93
N THR A 96 11.88 7.90 -16.07
CA THR A 96 11.58 9.24 -15.51
C THR A 96 11.37 9.17 -14.00
N THR A 97 11.39 10.32 -13.35
CA THR A 97 10.87 10.48 -12.00
C THR A 97 9.47 9.85 -11.89
N ARG A 98 9.26 9.08 -10.83
CA ARG A 98 8.03 8.36 -10.56
C ARG A 98 6.93 9.33 -10.16
N GLU A 99 5.82 9.29 -10.88
CA GLU A 99 4.57 9.90 -10.41
C GLU A 99 3.89 8.98 -9.37
N GLU A 100 2.86 9.47 -8.69
CA GLU A 100 1.99 8.76 -7.75
C GLU A 100 1.73 7.29 -8.15
N ALA A 101 2.34 6.38 -7.37
CA ALA A 101 2.36 4.95 -7.65
C ALA A 101 1.03 4.28 -7.30
N ASN A 102 0.22 4.89 -6.44
CA ASN A 102 -1.00 4.32 -5.90
C ASN A 102 -2.10 4.12 -6.95
N ASP A 103 -2.99 3.19 -6.64
CA ASP A 103 -4.30 3.12 -7.29
C ASP A 103 -5.30 4.03 -6.56
N VAL A 104 -6.34 4.44 -7.26
CA VAL A 104 -7.48 5.16 -6.68
C VAL A 104 -8.78 4.47 -7.03
N LEU A 105 -9.74 4.53 -6.11
CA LEU A 105 -11.14 4.29 -6.39
C LEU A 105 -11.79 5.63 -6.73
N LEU A 106 -12.35 5.72 -7.94
CA LEU A 106 -13.35 6.74 -8.24
C LEU A 106 -14.71 6.11 -8.01
N ILE A 107 -15.54 6.75 -7.19
CA ILE A 107 -16.80 6.19 -6.71
C ILE A 107 -17.92 7.14 -7.11
N HIS A 108 -18.91 6.59 -7.81
CA HIS A 108 -20.13 7.31 -8.15
C HIS A 108 -20.91 7.61 -6.85
N LYS A 109 -21.65 8.72 -6.79
CA LYS A 109 -22.38 9.15 -5.57
C LYS A 109 -23.26 8.05 -4.97
N LYS A 110 -23.90 7.23 -5.83
CA LYS A 110 -24.75 6.08 -5.43
C LYS A 110 -23.98 4.86 -4.90
N GLY A 111 -22.66 4.81 -5.12
CA GLY A 111 -21.77 3.73 -4.67
C GLY A 111 -21.01 4.04 -3.39
N PHE A 112 -21.05 5.30 -2.92
CA PHE A 112 -20.24 5.80 -1.82
C PHE A 112 -20.87 5.54 -0.44
N ASP A 113 -20.09 4.98 0.47
CA ASP A 113 -20.43 4.82 1.89
C ASP A 113 -19.17 4.93 2.75
N GLN A 114 -18.89 6.14 3.28
CA GLN A 114 -17.72 6.45 4.10
C GLN A 114 -17.57 5.57 5.36
N LYS A 115 -18.65 4.96 5.86
CA LYS A 115 -18.59 4.17 7.11
C LYS A 115 -17.97 2.79 6.88
N ARG A 116 -17.92 2.34 5.63
CA ARG A 116 -17.45 1.02 5.22
C ARG A 116 -16.02 1.04 4.69
N LYS A 117 -15.37 -0.12 4.72
CA LYS A 117 -14.01 -0.26 4.18
C LYS A 117 -14.01 0.06 2.68
N LEU A 118 -12.99 0.79 2.24
CA LEU A 118 -12.85 1.38 0.88
C LEU A 118 -13.90 2.44 0.52
N SER A 119 -14.71 2.88 1.49
CA SER A 119 -15.83 3.81 1.28
C SER A 119 -16.85 3.35 0.23
N LEU A 120 -16.99 2.04 0.06
CA LEU A 120 -17.92 1.41 -0.87
C LEU A 120 -19.15 0.88 -0.13
N LYS A 121 -20.34 1.10 -0.70
CA LYS A 121 -21.58 0.48 -0.22
C LYS A 121 -21.50 -1.06 -0.19
N GLN A 122 -22.49 -1.71 0.43
CA GLN A 122 -22.65 -3.16 0.37
C GLN A 122 -22.75 -3.62 -1.10
N SER A 123 -22.02 -4.69 -1.45
CA SER A 123 -22.09 -5.34 -2.76
C SER A 123 -21.91 -4.39 -3.95
N ALA A 124 -21.07 -3.36 -3.79
CA ALA A 124 -20.81 -2.38 -4.85
C ALA A 124 -20.24 -3.06 -6.11
N LEU A 125 -20.71 -2.64 -7.29
CA LEU A 125 -20.19 -3.08 -8.58
C LEU A 125 -18.96 -2.26 -8.97
N VAL A 126 -17.78 -2.88 -8.94
CA VAL A 126 -16.50 -2.22 -9.21
C VAL A 126 -15.93 -2.61 -10.58
N GLY A 127 -15.63 -1.59 -11.39
CA GLY A 127 -15.07 -1.73 -12.73
C GLY A 127 -13.55 -1.82 -12.73
N THR A 128 -12.99 -2.99 -13.11
CA THR A 128 -11.57 -3.15 -13.43
C THR A 128 -11.29 -4.44 -14.20
N SER A 129 -10.43 -4.38 -15.21
CA SER A 129 -9.93 -5.57 -15.92
C SER A 129 -8.56 -6.07 -15.43
N SER A 130 -7.94 -5.41 -14.46
CA SER A 130 -6.66 -5.86 -13.92
C SER A 130 -6.83 -7.03 -12.96
N ALA A 131 -6.25 -8.19 -13.29
CA ALA A 131 -6.26 -9.37 -12.43
C ALA A 131 -5.72 -9.09 -11.01
N ARG A 132 -4.66 -8.27 -10.90
CA ARG A 132 -4.11 -7.74 -9.63
C ARG A 132 -5.17 -6.99 -8.82
N ARG A 133 -5.80 -5.97 -9.42
CA ARG A 133 -6.81 -5.15 -8.74
C ARG A 133 -8.02 -5.99 -8.32
N LYS A 134 -8.46 -6.93 -9.17
CA LYS A 134 -9.55 -7.86 -8.87
C LYS A 134 -9.26 -8.67 -7.60
N SER A 135 -8.08 -9.31 -7.54
CA SER A 135 -7.67 -10.11 -6.38
C SER A 135 -7.58 -9.27 -5.10
N LEU A 136 -6.91 -8.12 -5.16
CA LEU A 136 -6.77 -7.24 -4.01
C LEU A 136 -8.13 -6.75 -3.49
N LEU A 137 -9.02 -6.30 -4.38
CA LEU A 137 -10.39 -5.89 -4.00
C LEU A 137 -11.13 -7.00 -3.25
N LYS A 138 -11.06 -8.25 -3.73
CA LYS A 138 -11.68 -9.40 -3.06
C LYS A 138 -11.05 -9.73 -1.72
N GLY A 139 -9.75 -9.44 -1.53
CA GLY A 139 -9.08 -9.53 -0.23
C GLY A 139 -9.59 -8.50 0.77
N PHE A 140 -9.83 -7.26 0.34
CA PHE A 140 -10.37 -6.21 1.22
C PHE A 140 -11.88 -6.31 1.47
N ARG A 141 -12.65 -6.73 0.45
CA ARG A 141 -14.11 -6.76 0.45
C ARG A 141 -14.60 -7.96 -0.38
N LYS A 142 -14.94 -9.06 0.30
CA LYS A 142 -15.45 -10.28 -0.35
C LYS A 142 -16.76 -10.04 -1.12
N ASP A 143 -17.59 -9.13 -0.60
CA ASP A 143 -18.92 -8.81 -1.11
C ASP A 143 -18.93 -7.96 -2.39
N VAL A 144 -17.85 -7.25 -2.70
CA VAL A 144 -17.76 -6.40 -3.90
C VAL A 144 -17.91 -7.23 -5.18
N GLU A 145 -18.80 -6.81 -6.07
CA GLU A 145 -18.95 -7.41 -7.39
C GLU A 145 -17.96 -6.77 -8.36
N ILE A 146 -17.35 -7.56 -9.24
CA ILE A 146 -16.33 -7.04 -10.15
C ILE A 146 -16.73 -7.31 -11.59
N LYS A 147 -16.73 -6.26 -12.41
CA LYS A 147 -16.99 -6.31 -13.84
C LYS A 147 -15.83 -5.71 -14.62
N ASP A 148 -15.55 -6.29 -15.78
CA ASP A 148 -14.47 -5.81 -16.65
C ASP A 148 -14.74 -4.39 -17.14
N LEU A 149 -13.68 -3.56 -17.15
CA LEU A 149 -13.75 -2.16 -17.54
C LEU A 149 -12.64 -1.82 -18.54
N ARG A 150 -13.06 -1.21 -19.66
CA ARG A 150 -12.23 -0.91 -20.82
C ARG A 150 -12.46 0.47 -21.39
N GLY A 151 -11.51 0.89 -22.22
CA GLY A 151 -11.38 2.24 -22.75
C GLY A 151 -10.11 2.90 -22.22
N ASN A 152 -9.82 4.10 -22.72
CA ASN A 152 -8.82 4.99 -22.13
C ASN A 152 -9.34 5.57 -20.79
N VAL A 153 -8.55 6.40 -20.11
CA VAL A 153 -8.96 6.99 -18.82
C VAL A 153 -10.27 7.80 -18.93
N PRO A 154 -10.42 8.75 -19.87
CA PRO A 154 -11.68 9.50 -20.04
C PRO A 154 -12.90 8.61 -20.27
N THR A 155 -12.82 7.65 -21.20
CA THR A 155 -13.94 6.73 -21.49
C THR A 155 -14.35 5.94 -20.25
N ARG A 156 -13.40 5.52 -19.41
CA ARG A 156 -13.70 4.78 -18.18
C ARG A 156 -14.40 5.65 -17.13
N ILE A 157 -13.96 6.90 -16.98
CA ILE A 157 -14.61 7.88 -16.08
C ILE A 157 -16.04 8.13 -16.56
N GLU A 158 -16.25 8.25 -17.87
CA GLU A 158 -17.58 8.46 -18.44
C GLU A 158 -18.52 7.26 -18.20
N LYS A 159 -18.03 6.02 -18.34
CA LYS A 159 -18.80 4.83 -17.97
C LYS A 159 -19.22 4.82 -16.50
N LEU A 160 -18.36 5.32 -15.60
CA LEU A 160 -18.71 5.48 -14.20
C LEU A 160 -19.81 6.55 -14.00
N ARG A 161 -19.71 7.69 -14.68
CA ARG A 161 -20.73 8.76 -14.65
C ARG A 161 -22.08 8.30 -15.16
N ASN A 162 -22.08 7.49 -16.22
CA ASN A 162 -23.29 6.89 -16.78
C ASN A 162 -23.91 5.81 -15.89
N GLY A 163 -23.31 5.51 -14.73
CA GLY A 163 -23.85 4.57 -13.76
C GLY A 163 -23.67 3.11 -14.15
N GLU A 164 -22.79 2.79 -15.10
CA GLU A 164 -22.47 1.39 -15.46
C GLU A 164 -21.75 0.65 -14.33
N TYR A 165 -21.15 1.39 -13.40
CA TYR A 165 -20.41 0.90 -12.24
C TYR A 165 -20.74 1.78 -11.03
N ASP A 166 -20.64 1.22 -9.82
CA ASP A 166 -20.68 1.99 -8.58
C ASP A 166 -19.33 2.66 -8.30
N ALA A 167 -18.24 2.02 -8.71
CA ALA A 167 -16.89 2.56 -8.65
C ALA A 167 -15.99 1.96 -9.73
N ILE A 168 -14.87 2.61 -10.04
CA ILE A 168 -13.83 2.07 -10.92
C ILE A 168 -12.46 2.24 -10.25
N VAL A 169 -11.52 1.35 -10.61
CA VAL A 169 -10.14 1.46 -10.13
C VAL A 169 -9.22 1.94 -11.25
N LEU A 170 -8.53 3.06 -11.01
CA LEU A 170 -7.56 3.68 -11.92
C LEU A 170 -6.21 3.89 -11.22
N ALA A 171 -5.16 4.14 -11.99
CA ALA A 171 -3.87 4.56 -11.42
C ALA A 171 -3.92 6.08 -11.21
N ALA A 172 -3.45 6.57 -10.07
CA ALA A 172 -3.43 8.00 -9.76
C ALA A 172 -2.68 8.81 -10.84
N ALA A 173 -1.48 8.36 -11.20
CA ALA A 173 -0.68 8.95 -12.27
C ALA A 173 -1.42 9.16 -13.59
N GLY A 174 -2.37 8.29 -13.96
CA GLY A 174 -3.13 8.45 -15.21
C GLY A 174 -4.16 9.58 -15.15
N ILE A 175 -4.74 9.82 -13.98
CA ILE A 175 -5.69 10.90 -13.73
C ILE A 175 -4.92 12.23 -13.62
N ASN A 176 -3.85 12.25 -12.81
CA ASN A 176 -3.06 13.44 -12.55
C ASN A 176 -2.44 14.00 -13.84
N ARG A 177 -1.85 13.13 -14.67
CA ARG A 177 -1.26 13.54 -15.96
C ARG A 177 -2.27 14.15 -16.91
N LEU A 178 -3.49 13.63 -16.94
CA LEU A 178 -4.54 14.15 -17.81
C LEU A 178 -5.29 15.34 -17.19
N GLU A 179 -5.00 15.69 -15.94
CA GLU A 179 -5.78 16.66 -15.17
C GLU A 179 -7.28 16.37 -15.27
N ALA A 180 -7.64 15.07 -15.25
CA ALA A 180 -8.99 14.64 -15.56
C ALA A 180 -9.98 15.18 -14.52
N ASP A 181 -11.03 15.88 -15.00
CA ASP A 181 -12.09 16.36 -14.11
C ASP A 181 -12.81 15.18 -13.48
N ILE A 182 -12.80 15.15 -12.15
CA ILE A 182 -13.42 14.15 -11.29
C ILE A 182 -14.19 14.82 -10.13
N SER A 183 -14.49 16.11 -10.26
CA SER A 183 -15.10 16.93 -9.20
C SER A 183 -16.49 16.45 -8.76
N ASP A 184 -17.19 15.73 -9.65
CA ASP A 184 -18.51 15.14 -9.42
C ASP A 184 -18.47 13.74 -8.76
N LEU A 185 -17.28 13.18 -8.57
CA LEU A 185 -17.04 11.83 -8.06
C LEU A 185 -16.33 11.84 -6.70
N HIS A 186 -16.48 10.76 -5.93
CA HIS A 186 -15.69 10.58 -4.72
C HIS A 186 -14.36 9.88 -5.07
N LEU A 187 -13.24 10.50 -4.71
CA LEU A 187 -11.92 9.88 -4.84
C LEU A 187 -11.48 9.27 -3.50
N VAL A 188 -11.12 8.00 -3.52
CA VAL A 188 -10.45 7.32 -2.42
C VAL A 188 -9.08 6.84 -2.90
N SER A 189 -8.03 7.46 -2.36
CA SER A 189 -6.66 7.03 -2.59
C SER A 189 -6.38 5.73 -1.83
N LEU A 190 -5.84 4.72 -2.54
CA LEU A 190 -5.49 3.44 -1.94
C LEU A 190 -4.00 3.42 -1.61
N ASP A 191 -3.67 3.20 -0.35
CA ASP A 191 -2.29 3.16 0.12
C ASP A 191 -1.45 2.13 -0.65
N PRO A 192 -0.30 2.49 -1.25
CA PRO A 192 0.52 1.56 -2.03
C PRO A 192 1.18 0.45 -1.19
N THR A 193 1.22 0.59 0.14
CA THR A 193 1.71 -0.45 1.05
C THR A 193 0.64 -1.50 1.41
N ASP A 194 -0.64 -1.20 1.15
CA ASP A 194 -1.78 -2.07 1.43
C ASP A 194 -2.42 -2.59 0.13
N PHE A 195 -2.76 -1.69 -0.80
CA PHE A 195 -3.26 -2.02 -2.13
C PHE A 195 -2.12 -1.93 -3.14
N ILE A 196 -1.27 -2.96 -3.11
CA ILE A 196 0.06 -2.92 -3.73
C ILE A 196 -0.06 -2.69 -5.26
N PRO A 197 0.55 -1.63 -5.80
CA PRO A 197 0.43 -1.25 -7.20
C PRO A 197 1.11 -2.24 -8.15
N ALA A 198 0.86 -2.07 -9.45
CA ALA A 198 1.59 -2.80 -10.47
C ALA A 198 3.08 -2.39 -10.43
N PRO A 199 4.03 -3.31 -10.67
CA PRO A 199 5.44 -2.98 -10.78
C PRO A 199 5.68 -1.82 -11.75
N ALA A 200 6.49 -0.86 -11.33
CA ALA A 200 6.81 0.38 -12.05
C ALA A 200 5.61 1.28 -12.39
N GLN A 201 4.46 1.14 -11.71
CA GLN A 201 3.36 2.09 -11.87
C GLN A 201 3.80 3.51 -11.48
N GLY A 202 3.46 4.49 -12.32
CA GLY A 202 3.86 5.89 -12.15
C GLY A 202 5.12 6.28 -12.93
N VAL A 203 5.95 5.33 -13.33
CA VAL A 203 7.20 5.57 -14.08
C VAL A 203 6.96 5.53 -15.59
N LEU A 204 7.64 6.39 -16.35
CA LEU A 204 7.76 6.27 -17.80
C LEU A 204 9.12 5.66 -18.16
N ALA A 205 9.11 4.72 -19.10
CA ALA A 205 10.32 4.09 -19.63
C ALA A 205 10.62 4.60 -21.04
N LEU A 206 11.87 4.96 -21.26
CA LEU A 206 12.41 5.45 -22.52
C LEU A 206 13.19 4.32 -23.19
N GLN A 207 12.56 3.71 -24.20
CA GLN A 207 13.11 2.56 -24.91
C GLN A 207 13.78 3.01 -26.22
N ILE A 208 15.00 2.56 -26.45
CA ILE A 208 15.80 2.85 -27.65
C ILE A 208 16.39 1.55 -28.21
N ARG A 209 17.10 1.65 -29.34
CA ARG A 209 17.93 0.55 -29.84
C ARG A 209 19.21 0.44 -29.02
N GLU A 210 19.63 -0.79 -28.75
CA GLU A 210 20.81 -1.10 -27.93
C GLU A 210 22.13 -0.61 -28.56
N ASP A 211 22.20 -0.56 -29.89
CA ASP A 211 23.37 -0.12 -30.66
C ASP A 211 23.48 1.41 -30.79
N ASP A 212 22.48 2.17 -30.34
CA ASP A 212 22.41 3.63 -30.49
C ASP A 212 23.05 4.35 -29.28
N GLN A 213 24.38 4.27 -29.19
CA GLN A 213 25.13 4.84 -28.06
C GLN A 213 25.03 6.37 -27.98
N GLU A 214 25.01 7.05 -29.12
CA GLU A 214 24.85 8.50 -29.19
C GLU A 214 23.49 8.93 -28.59
N LEU A 215 22.40 8.26 -28.96
CA LEU A 215 21.10 8.52 -28.36
C LEU A 215 21.09 8.13 -26.86
N ARG A 216 21.76 7.05 -26.47
CA ARG A 216 21.83 6.63 -25.07
C ARG A 216 22.44 7.70 -24.16
N GLU A 217 23.51 8.36 -24.61
CA GLU A 217 24.15 9.46 -23.88
C GLU A 217 23.25 10.69 -23.71
N VAL A 218 22.38 10.95 -24.70
CA VAL A 218 21.38 12.02 -24.61
C VAL A 218 20.26 11.62 -23.64
N ILE A 219 19.71 10.42 -23.81
CA ILE A 219 18.55 9.95 -23.03
C ILE A 219 18.91 9.70 -21.56
N SER A 220 20.17 9.37 -21.24
CA SER A 220 20.62 9.19 -19.85
C SER A 220 20.49 10.45 -19.00
N GLN A 221 20.51 11.65 -19.61
CA GLN A 221 20.28 12.92 -18.91
C GLN A 221 18.85 13.08 -18.39
N LEU A 222 17.91 12.31 -18.95
CA LEU A 222 16.50 12.30 -18.53
C LEU A 222 16.24 11.19 -17.48
N ASN A 223 17.26 10.42 -17.10
CA ASN A 223 17.14 9.33 -16.16
C ASN A 223 17.06 9.84 -14.72
N ASP A 224 16.01 9.43 -14.03
CA ASP A 224 15.89 9.58 -12.58
C ASP A 224 16.44 8.32 -11.91
N GLU A 225 17.65 8.41 -11.37
CA GLU A 225 18.37 7.24 -10.84
C GLU A 225 17.61 6.54 -9.70
N ASP A 226 16.95 7.30 -8.84
CA ASP A 226 16.24 6.73 -7.69
C ASP A 226 14.97 6.00 -8.13
N SER A 227 14.18 6.60 -9.03
CA SER A 227 13.01 5.95 -9.64
C SER A 227 13.42 4.72 -10.46
N ASN A 228 14.54 4.81 -11.18
CA ASN A 228 15.09 3.68 -11.95
C ASN A 228 15.49 2.53 -11.02
N LYS A 229 16.22 2.79 -9.94
CA LYS A 229 16.61 1.77 -8.95
C LYS A 229 15.39 1.08 -8.34
N VAL A 230 14.42 1.83 -7.81
CA VAL A 230 13.24 1.22 -7.15
C VAL A 230 12.35 0.47 -8.15
N SER A 231 12.13 1.01 -9.35
CA SER A 231 11.32 0.34 -10.37
C SER A 231 12.04 -0.88 -10.98
N SER A 232 13.37 -0.87 -11.07
CA SER A 232 14.17 -2.03 -11.44
C SER A 232 14.02 -3.16 -10.42
N ILE A 233 14.06 -2.87 -9.12
CA ILE A 233 13.79 -3.88 -8.06
C ILE A 233 12.39 -4.47 -8.24
N GLU A 234 11.36 -3.63 -8.41
CA GLU A 234 9.98 -4.08 -8.61
C GLU A 234 9.86 -5.01 -9.83
N ARG A 235 10.53 -4.67 -10.92
CA ARG A 235 10.52 -5.45 -12.17
C ARG A 235 11.36 -6.72 -12.10
N GLN A 236 12.44 -6.74 -11.34
CA GLN A 236 13.21 -7.96 -11.06
C GLN A 236 12.37 -8.94 -10.23
N VAL A 237 11.62 -8.45 -9.24
CA VAL A 237 10.64 -9.27 -8.51
C VAL A 237 9.61 -9.82 -9.48
N LEU A 238 8.99 -8.97 -10.33
CA LEU A 238 8.04 -9.40 -11.35
C LEU A 238 8.63 -10.51 -12.26
N ALA A 239 9.86 -10.32 -12.73
CA ALA A 239 10.56 -11.28 -13.59
C ALA A 239 10.79 -12.61 -12.87
N ALA A 240 11.21 -12.58 -11.60
CA ALA A 240 11.43 -13.79 -10.83
C ALA A 240 10.17 -14.64 -10.72
N PHE A 241 8.97 -14.07 -10.72
CA PHE A 241 7.74 -14.85 -10.61
C PHE A 241 7.38 -15.68 -11.85
N ASP A 242 8.04 -15.49 -13.01
CA ASP A 242 8.17 -16.29 -14.26
C ASP A 242 7.02 -17.25 -14.71
N GLY A 243 5.87 -17.23 -14.05
CA GLY A 243 4.78 -18.20 -14.12
C GLY A 243 3.54 -17.57 -14.72
N GLY A 244 3.65 -17.11 -15.96
CA GLY A 244 2.57 -16.57 -16.76
C GLY A 244 2.41 -15.06 -16.60
N CYS A 245 2.37 -14.33 -17.72
CA CYS A 245 1.98 -12.92 -17.84
C CYS A 245 0.56 -12.60 -17.30
N GLN A 246 -0.01 -13.49 -16.49
CA GLN A 246 -1.40 -13.54 -16.02
C GLN A 246 -1.50 -13.56 -14.49
N LEU A 247 -0.40 -13.80 -13.75
CA LEU A 247 -0.44 -13.81 -12.29
C LEU A 247 -0.82 -12.42 -11.76
N PRO A 248 -1.86 -12.31 -10.92
CA PRO A 248 -2.12 -11.10 -10.13
C PRO A 248 -0.93 -10.81 -9.21
N ILE A 249 -0.07 -9.89 -9.62
CA ILE A 249 1.12 -9.51 -8.85
C ILE A 249 1.21 -7.99 -8.71
N GLY A 250 1.36 -7.54 -7.47
CA GLY A 250 1.72 -6.17 -7.13
C GLY A 250 3.09 -6.14 -6.46
N VAL A 251 3.91 -5.17 -6.81
CA VAL A 251 5.21 -4.92 -6.15
C VAL A 251 5.39 -3.42 -6.02
N TYR A 252 5.70 -2.98 -4.81
CA TYR A 252 6.03 -1.59 -4.50
C TYR A 252 7.32 -1.53 -3.71
N CYS A 253 8.26 -0.73 -4.19
CA CYS A 253 9.54 -0.47 -3.57
C CYS A 253 9.68 1.04 -3.30
N CYS A 254 10.15 1.37 -2.11
CA CYS A 254 10.66 2.70 -1.79
C CYS A 254 12.02 2.59 -1.10
N TRP A 255 12.82 3.65 -1.18
CA TRP A 255 14.00 3.81 -0.35
C TRP A 255 13.60 4.48 0.96
N ASP A 256 14.10 3.97 2.07
CA ASP A 256 13.99 4.59 3.39
C ASP A 256 15.33 5.22 3.74
N GLU A 257 15.38 6.55 3.78
CA GLU A 257 16.60 7.31 4.06
C GLU A 257 17.08 7.14 5.51
N ASP A 258 16.16 6.99 6.47
CA ASP A 258 16.52 6.86 7.89
C ASP A 258 17.14 5.49 8.19
N GLU A 259 16.68 4.45 7.52
CA GLU A 259 17.16 3.08 7.71
C GLU A 259 18.20 2.63 6.66
N GLU A 260 18.46 3.45 5.64
CA GLU A 260 19.33 3.14 4.49
C GLU A 260 19.00 1.79 3.84
N LYS A 261 17.72 1.54 3.59
CA LYS A 261 17.23 0.27 3.01
C LYS A 261 16.12 0.49 2.00
N HIS A 262 16.05 -0.42 1.04
CA HIS A 262 14.85 -0.61 0.26
C HIS A 262 13.80 -1.35 1.08
N LYS A 263 12.56 -0.84 1.06
CA LYS A 263 11.37 -1.47 1.63
C LYS A 263 10.50 -1.97 0.49
N ILE A 264 10.20 -3.27 0.48
CA ILE A 264 9.51 -3.93 -0.63
C ILE A 264 8.24 -4.63 -0.12
N TRP A 265 7.10 -4.19 -0.64
CA TRP A 265 5.81 -4.82 -0.44
C TRP A 265 5.44 -5.60 -1.70
N THR A 266 5.09 -6.88 -1.52
CA THR A 266 4.69 -7.76 -2.63
C THR A 266 3.36 -8.42 -2.31
N ALA A 267 2.43 -8.40 -3.27
CA ALA A 267 1.21 -9.20 -3.25
C ALA A 267 1.20 -10.14 -4.45
N VAL A 268 0.86 -11.41 -4.23
CA VAL A 268 0.76 -12.43 -5.29
C VAL A 268 -0.52 -13.23 -5.11
N SER A 269 -1.15 -13.62 -6.21
CA SER A 269 -2.26 -14.58 -6.21
C SER A 269 -2.07 -15.58 -7.34
N LYS A 270 -2.59 -16.81 -7.19
CA LYS A 270 -2.53 -17.84 -8.26
C LYS A 270 -3.40 -17.49 -9.48
N SER A 271 -4.49 -16.78 -9.25
CA SER A 271 -5.42 -16.25 -10.25
C SER A 271 -6.17 -15.07 -9.65
N TRP A 272 -6.90 -14.29 -10.46
CA TRP A 272 -7.66 -13.16 -9.92
C TRP A 272 -8.78 -13.58 -8.95
N LYS A 273 -9.24 -14.83 -9.02
CA LYS A 273 -10.23 -15.43 -8.11
C LYS A 273 -9.60 -15.97 -6.82
N SER A 274 -8.29 -16.19 -6.83
CA SER A 274 -7.56 -16.70 -5.68
C SER A 274 -7.25 -15.55 -4.72
N PRO A 275 -7.26 -15.79 -3.40
CA PRO A 275 -6.96 -14.76 -2.42
C PRO A 275 -5.51 -14.28 -2.56
N PRO A 276 -5.25 -12.99 -2.28
CA PRO A 276 -3.89 -12.47 -2.25
C PRO A 276 -3.12 -13.00 -1.04
N GLN A 277 -1.86 -13.31 -1.27
CA GLN A 277 -0.84 -13.48 -0.25
C GLN A 277 0.04 -12.23 -0.24
N PHE A 278 0.55 -11.85 0.93
CA PHE A 278 1.37 -10.66 1.11
C PHE A 278 2.71 -11.00 1.73
N ILE A 279 3.78 -10.36 1.27
CA ILE A 279 5.10 -10.42 1.89
C ILE A 279 5.69 -9.01 1.92
N TYR A 280 6.31 -8.70 3.04
CA TYR A 280 7.13 -7.51 3.22
C TYR A 280 8.58 -7.93 3.48
N MET A 281 9.53 -7.26 2.81
CA MET A 281 10.95 -7.46 3.05
C MET A 281 11.70 -6.13 2.95
N GLU A 282 12.82 -6.06 3.68
CA GLU A 282 13.77 -4.96 3.62
C GLU A 282 15.13 -5.46 3.17
N THR A 283 15.90 -4.62 2.47
CA THR A 283 17.29 -4.94 2.12
C THR A 283 18.11 -3.70 1.83
N SER A 284 19.37 -3.68 2.26
CA SER A 284 20.38 -2.72 1.78
C SER A 284 21.05 -3.17 0.48
N ASN A 285 20.97 -4.46 0.14
CA ASN A 285 21.51 -5.02 -1.11
C ASN A 285 20.39 -5.73 -1.90
N PRO A 286 19.91 -5.14 -3.01
CA PRO A 286 18.79 -5.69 -3.76
C PRO A 286 19.14 -6.89 -4.66
N SER A 287 20.42 -7.23 -4.87
CA SER A 287 20.84 -8.25 -5.85
C SER A 287 20.12 -9.60 -5.74
N THR A 288 19.79 -10.05 -4.51
CA THR A 288 19.13 -11.34 -4.27
C THR A 288 17.66 -11.22 -3.84
N ILE A 289 17.12 -10.00 -3.75
CA ILE A 289 15.81 -9.77 -3.12
C ILE A 289 14.68 -10.43 -3.88
N ALA A 290 14.72 -10.41 -5.22
CA ALA A 290 13.70 -11.00 -6.07
C ALA A 290 13.56 -12.52 -5.84
N SER A 291 14.69 -13.24 -5.86
CA SER A 291 14.72 -14.68 -5.59
C SER A 291 14.26 -15.01 -4.18
N ARG A 292 14.68 -14.23 -3.18
CA ARG A 292 14.26 -14.42 -1.79
C ARG A 292 12.76 -14.20 -1.61
N ILE A 293 12.19 -13.16 -2.20
CA ILE A 293 10.73 -12.91 -2.17
C ILE A 293 9.99 -14.09 -2.82
N LYS A 294 10.41 -14.51 -4.02
CA LYS A 294 9.81 -15.67 -4.70
C LYS A 294 9.83 -16.94 -3.85
N GLU A 295 10.99 -17.24 -3.26
CA GLU A 295 11.17 -18.39 -2.38
C GLU A 295 10.24 -18.31 -1.16
N LYS A 296 10.12 -17.13 -0.54
CA LYS A 296 9.21 -16.94 0.59
C LYS A 296 7.77 -17.25 0.22
N PHE A 297 7.26 -16.75 -0.92
CA PHE A 297 5.91 -17.10 -1.38
C PHE A 297 5.73 -18.60 -1.62
N LYS A 298 6.74 -19.26 -2.24
CA LYS A 298 6.71 -20.70 -2.51
C LYS A 298 6.63 -21.54 -1.23
N ASN A 299 7.24 -21.05 -0.15
CA ASN A 299 7.39 -21.78 1.11
C ASN A 299 6.34 -21.44 2.17
N ILE A 300 5.34 -20.59 1.87
CA ILE A 300 4.21 -20.33 2.77
C ILE A 300 3.48 -21.64 3.05
N GLN A 301 3.33 -22.00 4.32
CA GLN A 301 2.57 -23.17 4.75
C GLN A 301 1.43 -22.74 5.69
N PRO A 302 0.17 -22.99 5.32
CA PRO A 302 -0.97 -22.66 6.18
C PRO A 302 -0.91 -23.40 7.52
N THR A 303 -1.25 -22.69 8.58
CA THR A 303 -1.24 -23.20 9.95
C THR A 303 -2.27 -22.48 10.83
N THR A 304 -2.27 -22.75 12.13
CA THR A 304 -3.12 -22.14 13.15
C THR A 304 -2.54 -20.79 13.63
N VAL A 305 -3.41 -19.79 13.69
CA VAL A 305 -3.08 -18.41 14.06
C VAL A 305 -4.06 -17.95 15.14
N TYR A 306 -3.52 -17.50 16.28
CA TYR A 306 -4.31 -16.83 17.31
C TYR A 306 -3.96 -15.35 17.36
N ILE A 307 -4.94 -14.47 17.18
CA ILE A 307 -4.77 -13.02 17.30
C ILE A 307 -5.49 -12.49 18.54
N THR A 308 -4.79 -11.68 19.34
CA THR A 308 -5.32 -11.10 20.59
C THR A 308 -6.24 -9.90 20.34
N ARG A 309 -7.20 -10.03 19.43
CA ARG A 309 -8.31 -9.10 19.20
C ARG A 309 -9.46 -9.87 18.58
N ASP A 310 -10.67 -9.36 18.73
CA ASP A 310 -11.83 -9.98 18.10
C ASP A 310 -11.77 -9.84 16.56
N ILE A 311 -12.23 -10.87 15.85
CA ILE A 311 -12.38 -10.87 14.40
C ILE A 311 -13.59 -10.01 14.02
N ARG A 312 -13.44 -9.16 13.00
CA ARG A 312 -14.50 -8.27 12.50
C ARG A 312 -15.10 -8.84 11.22
N PRO A 313 -16.37 -8.54 10.88
CA PRO A 313 -17.00 -9.06 9.66
C PRO A 313 -16.29 -8.73 8.34
N ASP A 314 -15.64 -7.57 8.24
CA ASP A 314 -14.90 -7.10 7.05
C ASP A 314 -13.37 -7.11 7.29
N ASP A 315 -12.88 -8.07 8.08
CA ASP A 315 -11.46 -8.13 8.42
C ASP A 315 -10.64 -8.72 7.27
N CYS A 316 -9.80 -7.88 6.65
CA CYS A 316 -8.89 -8.33 5.60
C CYS A 316 -7.93 -9.41 6.13
N PHE A 317 -7.50 -9.32 7.39
CA PHE A 317 -6.55 -10.26 7.99
C PHE A 317 -7.13 -11.68 8.00
N ASP A 318 -8.32 -11.84 8.58
CA ASP A 318 -9.01 -13.13 8.62
C ASP A 318 -9.37 -13.61 7.22
N THR A 319 -9.91 -12.70 6.40
CA THR A 319 -10.33 -12.96 5.02
C THR A 319 -9.22 -13.59 4.19
N VAL A 320 -8.03 -12.99 4.19
CA VAL A 320 -6.93 -13.45 3.31
C VAL A 320 -6.23 -14.67 3.87
N LEU A 321 -6.11 -14.80 5.20
CA LEU A 321 -5.49 -15.96 5.83
C LEU A 321 -6.37 -17.21 5.70
N THR A 322 -7.66 -17.13 6.05
CA THR A 322 -8.59 -18.27 5.94
C THR A 322 -8.75 -18.73 4.50
N ALA A 323 -8.84 -17.80 3.54
CA ALA A 323 -8.91 -18.14 2.13
C ALA A 323 -7.63 -18.82 1.61
N ASN A 324 -6.48 -18.56 2.25
CA ASN A 324 -5.21 -19.25 2.00
C ASN A 324 -5.02 -20.52 2.85
N GLY A 325 -6.05 -21.00 3.55
CA GLY A 325 -6.05 -22.27 4.29
C GLY A 325 -5.56 -22.18 5.73
N PHE A 326 -5.28 -20.99 6.26
CA PHE A 326 -4.93 -20.82 7.67
C PHE A 326 -6.19 -20.98 8.55
N GLN A 327 -6.01 -21.52 9.75
CA GLN A 327 -7.05 -21.55 10.77
C GLN A 327 -6.83 -20.35 11.69
N VAL A 328 -7.74 -19.38 11.65
CA VAL A 328 -7.60 -18.13 12.39
C VAL A 328 -8.63 -18.09 13.51
N GLU A 329 -8.15 -17.87 14.73
CA GLU A 329 -8.98 -17.53 15.88
C GLU A 329 -8.57 -16.16 16.41
N GLY A 330 -9.55 -15.32 16.73
CA GLY A 330 -9.29 -14.00 17.28
C GLY A 330 -10.20 -13.69 18.44
N LYS A 331 -9.60 -13.48 19.61
CA LYS A 331 -10.31 -13.07 20.82
C LYS A 331 -9.47 -12.13 21.65
N SER A 332 -10.07 -11.00 22.04
CA SER A 332 -9.42 -10.03 22.91
C SER A 332 -9.24 -10.62 24.32
N LEU A 333 -8.07 -10.41 24.93
CA LEU A 333 -7.79 -10.79 26.32
C LEU A 333 -8.03 -9.63 27.29
N ILE A 334 -8.54 -8.52 26.75
CA ILE A 334 -8.81 -7.29 27.46
C ILE A 334 -10.15 -6.72 27.03
N GLU A 335 -10.78 -5.97 27.92
CA GLU A 335 -11.96 -5.16 27.65
C GLU A 335 -11.66 -3.71 28.04
N THR A 336 -12.19 -2.77 27.28
CA THR A 336 -12.12 -1.35 27.66
C THR A 336 -13.39 -0.93 28.35
N LYS A 337 -13.29 -0.50 29.61
CA LYS A 337 -14.41 0.08 30.36
C LYS A 337 -14.33 1.59 30.29
N ARG A 338 -15.46 2.25 30.02
CA ARG A 338 -15.55 3.71 29.95
C ARG A 338 -15.18 4.34 31.29
N VAL A 339 -14.40 5.41 31.24
CA VAL A 339 -14.17 6.33 32.36
C VAL A 339 -14.97 7.60 32.08
N GLU A 340 -15.81 8.02 33.01
CA GLU A 340 -16.66 9.20 32.83
C GLU A 340 -15.84 10.49 32.82
N ILE A 341 -16.12 11.35 31.84
CA ILE A 341 -15.55 12.70 31.78
C ILE A 341 -16.43 13.60 32.66
N ILE A 342 -16.02 13.81 33.91
CA ILE A 342 -16.74 14.68 34.86
C ILE A 342 -16.67 16.14 34.42
N LYS A 343 -15.48 16.59 34.00
CA LYS A 343 -15.24 17.93 33.43
C LYS A 343 -14.14 17.84 32.39
N GLU A 344 -14.44 18.29 31.17
CA GLU A 344 -13.44 18.39 30.12
C GLU A 344 -12.49 19.56 30.43
N PRO A 345 -11.17 19.32 30.58
CA PRO A 345 -10.21 20.38 30.89
C PRO A 345 -10.00 21.28 29.66
N ARG A 346 -10.04 22.60 29.87
CA ARG A 346 -9.89 23.65 28.84
C ARG A 346 -9.00 24.80 29.38
N PRO A 347 -8.39 25.64 28.51
CA PRO A 347 -8.40 25.59 27.04
C PRO A 347 -7.33 24.67 26.44
N TYR A 348 -7.63 24.14 25.25
CA TYR A 348 -6.68 23.47 24.36
C TYR A 348 -7.04 23.78 22.90
N SER A 349 -6.05 23.73 22.00
CA SER A 349 -6.24 23.93 20.56
C SER A 349 -6.05 22.64 19.75
N TRP A 350 -5.55 21.59 20.40
CA TRP A 350 -5.33 20.28 19.81
C TRP A 350 -5.92 19.16 20.65
N VAL A 351 -6.37 18.10 19.99
CA VAL A 351 -6.65 16.80 20.61
C VAL A 351 -5.82 15.75 19.91
N PHE A 352 -5.09 14.93 20.66
CA PHE A 352 -4.31 13.83 20.10
C PHE A 352 -4.84 12.47 20.57
N PHE A 353 -5.14 11.59 19.62
CA PHE A 353 -5.57 10.22 19.90
C PHE A 353 -4.49 9.19 19.58
N SER A 354 -4.03 8.48 20.60
CA SER A 354 -3.10 7.35 20.47
C SER A 354 -3.79 6.00 20.21
N SER A 355 -5.12 5.96 20.13
CA SER A 355 -5.87 4.74 19.83
C SER A 355 -7.28 5.01 19.34
N LYS A 356 -7.82 4.07 18.55
CA LYS A 356 -9.24 4.05 18.15
C LYS A 356 -10.20 4.02 19.35
N GLN A 357 -9.79 3.35 20.44
CA GLN A 357 -10.59 3.25 21.65
C GLN A 357 -10.73 4.61 22.34
N ALA A 358 -9.65 5.40 22.40
CA ALA A 358 -9.71 6.75 22.92
C ALA A 358 -10.69 7.64 22.14
N ILE A 359 -10.71 7.54 20.81
CA ILE A 359 -11.69 8.24 19.95
C ILE A 359 -13.11 7.84 20.33
N TRP A 360 -13.40 6.53 20.36
CA TRP A 360 -14.74 6.02 20.63
C TRP A 360 -15.26 6.44 22.01
N HIS A 361 -14.44 6.26 23.05
CA HIS A 361 -14.83 6.61 24.43
C HIS A 361 -14.91 8.13 24.66
N PHE A 362 -14.11 8.93 23.95
CA PHE A 362 -14.14 10.38 24.05
C PHE A 362 -15.38 10.97 23.35
N PHE A 363 -15.61 10.64 22.07
CA PHE A 363 -16.74 11.22 21.32
C PHE A 363 -18.11 10.71 21.76
N LYS A 364 -18.17 9.68 22.61
CA LYS A 364 -19.40 9.29 23.31
C LYS A 364 -19.81 10.26 24.42
N GLN A 365 -18.92 11.13 24.88
CA GLN A 365 -19.18 12.04 26.01
C GLN A 365 -18.79 13.50 25.72
N SER A 366 -17.94 13.75 24.72
CA SER A 366 -17.56 15.09 24.29
C SER A 366 -17.96 15.33 22.84
N LYS A 367 -18.53 16.51 22.57
CA LYS A 367 -18.78 17.00 21.20
C LYS A 367 -17.57 17.72 20.61
N CYS A 368 -16.56 18.06 21.44
CA CYS A 368 -15.46 18.98 21.11
C CYS A 368 -15.96 20.38 20.69
N ALA A 369 -15.09 21.39 20.68
CA ALA A 369 -15.42 22.72 20.15
C ALA A 369 -15.18 22.77 18.63
N ASP A 370 -15.77 23.76 17.95
CA ASP A 370 -15.78 23.84 16.47
C ASP A 370 -14.45 24.29 15.84
N GLU A 371 -13.43 24.62 16.62
CA GLU A 371 -12.10 25.05 16.15
C GLU A 371 -10.95 24.27 16.81
N ILE A 372 -10.99 22.94 16.76
CA ILE A 372 -9.96 22.05 17.31
C ILE A 372 -9.23 21.32 16.20
N LYS A 373 -7.90 21.31 16.28
CA LYS A 373 -7.06 20.47 15.42
C LYS A 373 -6.89 19.06 16.00
N TYR A 374 -6.84 18.05 15.14
CA TYR A 374 -6.75 16.66 15.54
C TYR A 374 -5.44 16.00 15.12
N GLY A 375 -4.70 15.45 16.08
CA GLY A 375 -3.60 14.54 15.84
C GLY A 375 -3.99 13.09 16.12
N VAL A 376 -3.49 12.15 15.32
CA VAL A 376 -3.75 10.72 15.52
C VAL A 376 -2.50 9.88 15.27
N ILE A 377 -2.40 8.76 15.98
CA ILE A 377 -1.36 7.76 15.68
C ILE A 377 -1.80 6.82 14.56
N GLY A 378 -1.11 6.88 13.43
CA GLY A 378 -1.30 5.98 12.31
C GLY A 378 -2.61 6.14 11.54
N LYS A 379 -2.63 5.52 10.36
CA LYS A 379 -3.76 5.55 9.41
C LYS A 379 -5.03 4.92 10.01
N SER A 380 -4.87 3.88 10.81
CA SER A 380 -6.01 3.17 11.39
C SER A 380 -6.79 4.04 12.40
N THR A 381 -6.10 4.84 13.21
CA THR A 381 -6.73 5.79 14.12
C THR A 381 -7.34 6.97 13.36
N ALA A 382 -6.69 7.41 12.27
CA ALA A 382 -7.24 8.41 11.34
C ALA A 382 -8.57 7.95 10.70
N GLU A 383 -8.66 6.70 10.23
CA GLU A 383 -9.90 6.11 9.72
C GLU A 383 -11.01 6.13 10.79
N ALA A 384 -10.68 5.82 12.06
CA ALA A 384 -11.64 5.86 13.15
C ALA A 384 -12.11 7.30 13.45
N LEU A 385 -11.21 8.29 13.41
CA LEU A 385 -11.57 9.70 13.60
C LEU A 385 -12.54 10.18 12.52
N ARG A 386 -12.29 9.81 11.25
CA ARG A 386 -13.14 10.19 10.12
C ARG A 386 -14.55 9.62 10.19
N LYS A 387 -14.78 8.54 10.96
CA LYS A 387 -16.14 8.01 11.22
C LYS A 387 -16.98 8.89 12.14
N HIS A 388 -16.35 9.87 12.80
CA HIS A 388 -16.99 10.88 13.63
C HIS A 388 -17.02 12.25 12.92
N ASP A 389 -16.92 12.28 11.59
CA ASP A 389 -16.93 13.50 10.77
C ASP A 389 -15.84 14.52 11.14
N LYS A 390 -14.73 14.03 11.71
CA LYS A 390 -13.55 14.84 12.04
C LYS A 390 -12.39 14.49 11.11
N LYS A 391 -11.68 15.51 10.65
CA LYS A 391 -10.48 15.37 9.81
C LYS A 391 -9.22 15.41 10.69
N PRO A 392 -8.27 14.48 10.50
CA PRO A 392 -6.97 14.61 11.15
C PRO A 392 -6.14 15.71 10.47
N ASP A 393 -5.58 16.61 11.28
CA ASP A 393 -4.61 17.64 10.90
C ASP A 393 -3.16 17.13 10.99
N PHE A 394 -2.93 16.07 11.79
CA PHE A 394 -1.67 15.37 11.89
C PHE A 394 -1.89 13.86 11.97
N ILE A 395 -1.12 13.08 11.20
CA ILE A 395 -1.11 11.62 11.26
C ILE A 395 0.34 11.16 11.44
N GLY A 396 0.63 10.50 12.56
CA GLY A 396 1.93 9.88 12.80
C GLY A 396 2.06 8.56 12.05
N TYR A 397 2.87 8.51 11.00
CA TYR A 397 3.02 7.30 10.17
C TYR A 397 4.03 6.28 10.72
N SER A 398 4.96 6.71 11.59
CA SER A 398 5.99 5.84 12.14
C SER A 398 5.42 4.83 13.15
N THR A 399 5.96 3.62 13.15
CA THR A 399 5.70 2.64 14.21
C THR A 399 6.47 2.96 15.51
N ASP A 400 7.45 3.87 15.47
CA ASP A 400 8.08 4.45 16.65
C ASP A 400 7.24 5.62 17.19
N THR A 401 6.59 5.35 18.32
CA THR A 401 5.80 6.35 19.07
C THR A 401 6.63 7.57 19.46
N ARG A 402 7.92 7.44 19.77
CA ARG A 402 8.75 8.59 20.18
C ARG A 402 9.04 9.51 19.00
N LEU A 403 9.34 8.95 17.84
CA LEU A 403 9.53 9.73 16.61
C LEU A 403 8.25 10.49 16.26
N THR A 404 7.12 9.79 16.27
CA THR A 404 5.80 10.42 16.08
C THR A 404 5.55 11.54 17.08
N GLY A 405 5.90 11.34 18.36
CA GLY A 405 5.73 12.34 19.40
C GLY A 405 6.57 13.59 19.18
N ARG A 406 7.83 13.45 18.73
CA ARG A 406 8.69 14.59 18.38
C ARG A 406 8.13 15.38 17.19
N GLN A 407 7.73 14.69 16.12
CA GLN A 407 7.12 15.32 14.94
C GLN A 407 5.82 16.06 15.31
N PHE A 408 4.99 15.46 16.15
CA PHE A 408 3.76 16.07 16.61
C PHE A 408 4.01 17.28 17.51
N ALA A 409 4.92 17.19 18.48
CA ALA A 409 5.28 18.31 19.35
C ALA A 409 5.79 19.51 18.55
N ALA A 410 6.61 19.26 17.51
CA ALA A 410 7.04 20.31 16.58
C ALA A 410 5.86 20.93 15.80
N THR A 411 4.87 20.12 15.40
CA THR A 411 3.68 20.59 14.68
C THR A 411 2.75 21.46 15.55
N VAL A 412 2.65 21.14 16.85
CA VAL A 412 1.79 21.86 17.80
C VAL A 412 2.32 23.26 18.11
N GLY A 413 3.65 23.46 18.11
CA GLY A 413 4.28 24.71 18.51
C GLY A 413 3.99 25.02 19.98
N SER A 414 3.45 26.20 20.29
CA SER A 414 3.09 26.65 21.65
C SER A 414 1.67 26.24 22.11
N GLY A 415 0.91 25.53 21.27
CA GLY A 415 -0.47 25.13 21.58
C GLY A 415 -0.57 24.15 22.76
N ARG A 416 -1.71 24.14 23.46
CA ARG A 416 -2.04 23.11 24.46
C ARG A 416 -2.78 21.95 23.81
N VAL A 417 -2.49 20.74 24.25
CA VAL A 417 -2.99 19.49 23.67
C VAL A 417 -3.71 18.67 24.73
N LEU A 418 -4.94 18.29 24.43
CA LEU A 418 -5.66 17.25 25.17
C LEU A 418 -5.29 15.87 24.64
N PHE A 419 -4.95 14.95 25.55
CA PHE A 419 -4.67 13.55 25.27
C PHE A 419 -5.73 12.64 25.91
N PRO A 420 -6.89 12.42 25.25
CA PRO A 420 -7.80 11.35 25.64
C PRO A 420 -7.10 9.99 25.51
N GLN A 421 -7.05 9.22 26.59
CA GLN A 421 -6.29 7.97 26.61
C GLN A 421 -6.79 6.96 27.66
N ALA A 422 -6.17 5.78 27.66
CA ALA A 422 -6.34 4.80 28.72
C ALA A 422 -5.83 5.33 30.05
N ARG A 423 -6.51 5.00 31.15
CA ARG A 423 -6.00 5.15 32.51
C ARG A 423 -4.67 4.38 32.63
N GLY A 424 -3.62 5.05 33.13
CA GLY A 424 -2.29 4.44 33.25
C GLY A 424 -1.51 4.30 31.93
N SER A 425 -1.85 5.08 30.90
CA SER A 425 -1.10 5.16 29.64
C SER A 425 0.41 5.41 29.87
N MET A 426 1.25 4.87 28.97
CA MET A 426 2.71 5.03 29.02
C MET A 426 3.21 6.45 28.73
N ARG A 427 2.33 7.36 28.29
CA ARG A 427 2.63 8.77 27.99
C ARG A 427 3.79 8.99 27.00
N ALA A 428 4.03 8.04 26.09
CA ALA A 428 5.20 8.05 25.19
C ALA A 428 5.24 9.28 24.24
N ILE A 429 4.08 9.75 23.79
CA ILE A 429 3.95 10.96 22.95
C ILE A 429 4.15 12.22 23.80
N GLN A 430 3.45 12.27 24.94
CA GLN A 430 3.47 13.40 25.87
C GLN A 430 4.87 13.70 26.41
N GLN A 431 5.67 12.66 26.65
CA GLN A 431 7.06 12.79 27.12
C GLN A 431 7.98 13.47 26.09
N GLN A 432 7.56 13.65 24.84
CA GLN A 432 8.35 14.35 23.83
C GLN A 432 8.11 15.87 23.81
N PHE A 433 7.14 16.39 24.57
CA PHE A 433 6.89 17.82 24.70
C PHE A 433 7.90 18.45 25.67
N ILE A 434 8.59 19.51 25.22
CA ILE A 434 9.55 20.24 26.05
C ILE A 434 8.82 20.93 27.21
N ASN A 435 7.73 21.65 26.93
CA ASN A 435 6.90 22.27 27.97
C ASN A 435 5.73 21.34 28.35
N GLN A 436 5.78 20.78 29.55
CA GLN A 436 4.75 19.87 30.06
C GLN A 436 3.43 20.57 30.40
N GLU A 437 3.37 21.90 30.53
CA GLU A 437 2.12 22.64 30.70
C GLU A 437 1.21 22.60 29.46
N GLN A 438 1.80 22.26 28.30
CA GLN A 438 1.06 22.02 27.07
C GLN A 438 0.27 20.71 27.10
N VAL A 439 0.64 19.76 27.97
CA VAL A 439 0.10 18.41 27.98
C VAL A 439 -1.06 18.32 28.97
N ILE A 440 -2.24 17.95 28.47
CA ILE A 440 -3.42 17.71 29.30
C ILE A 440 -3.85 16.25 29.12
N ASP A 441 -3.59 15.41 30.11
CA ASP A 441 -4.01 14.01 30.06
C ASP A 441 -5.47 13.85 30.53
N LEU A 442 -6.27 13.12 29.75
CA LEU A 442 -7.66 12.81 30.10
C LEU A 442 -7.90 11.30 29.98
N ALA A 443 -8.12 10.64 31.10
CA ALA A 443 -8.52 9.23 31.09
C ALA A 443 -9.97 9.10 30.62
N VAL A 444 -10.19 8.43 29.50
CA VAL A 444 -11.56 8.22 28.93
C VAL A 444 -11.99 6.76 28.94
N TYR A 445 -11.04 5.84 29.17
CA TYR A 445 -11.32 4.43 29.44
C TYR A 445 -10.24 3.81 30.32
N GLU A 446 -10.52 2.65 30.87
CA GLU A 446 -9.56 1.77 31.53
C GLU A 446 -9.58 0.39 30.88
N THR A 447 -8.46 -0.32 30.97
CA THR A 447 -8.32 -1.65 30.39
C THR A 447 -8.45 -2.70 31.49
N ILE A 448 -9.49 -3.53 31.38
CA ILE A 448 -9.73 -4.68 32.25
C ILE A 448 -9.14 -5.91 31.56
N SER A 449 -8.44 -6.74 32.32
CA SER A 449 -7.78 -7.94 31.81
C SER A 449 -8.67 -9.15 32.07
N HIS A 450 -8.97 -9.89 31.01
CA HIS A 450 -9.74 -11.13 31.03
C HIS A 450 -8.80 -12.33 30.89
N ALA A 451 -7.96 -12.54 31.90
CA ALA A 451 -6.96 -13.62 31.90
C ALA A 451 -7.58 -15.03 31.92
N GLU A 452 -8.88 -15.14 32.17
CA GLU A 452 -9.62 -16.40 32.23
C GLU A 452 -10.08 -16.89 30.85
N VAL A 453 -9.94 -16.05 29.82
CA VAL A 453 -10.25 -16.43 28.45
C VAL A 453 -9.30 -17.56 28.03
N GLU A 454 -9.87 -18.72 27.75
CA GLU A 454 -9.14 -19.82 27.12
C GLU A 454 -8.64 -19.39 25.73
N ILE A 455 -7.40 -19.74 25.45
CA ILE A 455 -6.71 -19.42 24.21
C ILE A 455 -6.53 -20.72 23.45
N ALA A 456 -7.05 -20.79 22.23
CA ALA A 456 -6.81 -21.94 21.38
C ALA A 456 -5.31 -22.15 21.11
N ALA A 457 -4.91 -23.42 21.07
CA ALA A 457 -3.55 -23.77 20.69
C ALA A 457 -3.29 -23.31 19.24
N ALA A 458 -2.28 -22.47 19.06
CA ALA A 458 -1.89 -21.95 17.76
C ALA A 458 -0.37 -21.96 17.58
N GLU A 459 0.09 -22.22 16.36
CA GLU A 459 1.53 -22.15 16.02
C GLU A 459 2.01 -20.70 15.89
N ILE A 460 1.13 -19.77 15.51
CA ILE A 460 1.44 -18.35 15.37
C ILE A 460 0.58 -17.53 16.34
N LEU A 461 1.24 -16.75 17.21
CA LEU A 461 0.59 -15.84 18.15
C LEU A 461 0.78 -14.38 17.70
N VAL A 462 -0.33 -13.66 17.53
CA VAL A 462 -0.33 -12.25 17.11
C VAL A 462 -0.82 -11.36 18.25
N PHE A 463 0.12 -10.61 18.84
CA PHE A 463 -0.15 -9.68 19.93
C PHE A 463 -0.47 -8.29 19.41
N THR A 464 -1.67 -7.79 19.71
CA THR A 464 -2.18 -6.51 19.20
C THR A 464 -1.97 -5.34 20.15
N SER A 465 -1.58 -5.59 21.41
CA SER A 465 -1.31 -4.51 22.37
C SER A 465 -0.43 -4.97 23.54
N PRO A 466 0.25 -4.05 24.24
CA PRO A 466 0.96 -4.36 25.48
C PRO A 466 0.05 -4.97 26.55
N SER A 467 -1.19 -4.49 26.68
CA SER A 467 -2.15 -5.00 27.66
C SER A 467 -2.59 -6.43 27.35
N ASN A 468 -2.71 -6.80 26.07
CA ASN A 468 -2.96 -8.18 25.66
C ASN A 468 -1.77 -9.09 26.00
N VAL A 469 -0.54 -8.61 25.88
CA VAL A 469 0.65 -9.38 26.30
C VAL A 469 0.59 -9.64 27.81
N VAL A 470 0.38 -8.60 28.62
CA VAL A 470 0.28 -8.75 30.08
C VAL A 470 -0.87 -9.69 30.46
N ALA A 471 -2.03 -9.58 29.81
CA ALA A 471 -3.17 -10.46 30.07
C ALA A 471 -2.87 -11.92 29.70
N TYR A 472 -2.22 -12.17 28.56
CA TYR A 472 -1.82 -13.51 28.12
C TYR A 472 -0.93 -14.22 29.15
N PHE A 473 0.13 -13.54 29.60
CA PHE A 473 1.13 -14.13 30.50
C PHE A 473 0.67 -14.32 31.95
N LYS A 474 -0.54 -13.88 32.32
CA LYS A 474 -1.12 -14.20 33.64
C LYS A 474 -1.40 -15.69 33.81
N ARG A 475 -1.77 -16.39 32.73
CA ARG A 475 -2.11 -17.83 32.77
C ARG A 475 -1.42 -18.67 31.70
N ASN A 476 -0.81 -18.04 30.70
CA ASN A 476 -0.21 -18.74 29.57
C ASN A 476 1.30 -18.53 29.50
N LYS A 477 1.97 -19.43 28.78
CA LYS A 477 3.38 -19.32 28.38
C LYS A 477 3.47 -19.49 26.88
N ILE A 478 4.51 -18.93 26.27
CA ILE A 478 4.82 -19.18 24.86
C ILE A 478 5.75 -20.40 24.80
N LYS A 479 5.40 -21.37 23.96
CA LYS A 479 6.21 -22.56 23.69
C LYS A 479 7.33 -22.24 22.71
N GLN A 480 8.40 -23.03 22.72
CA GLN A 480 9.62 -22.77 21.93
C GLN A 480 9.40 -22.84 20.42
N ASP A 481 8.43 -23.62 19.97
CA ASP A 481 8.02 -23.81 18.57
C ASP A 481 7.04 -22.74 18.08
N GLN A 482 6.43 -21.97 18.97
CA GLN A 482 5.47 -20.93 18.60
C GLN A 482 6.17 -19.69 18.03
N LYS A 483 5.64 -19.20 16.93
CA LYS A 483 6.09 -17.97 16.28
C LYS A 483 5.29 -16.80 16.82
N VAL A 484 5.98 -15.71 17.15
CA VAL A 484 5.36 -14.54 17.79
C VAL A 484 5.42 -13.33 16.86
N ILE A 485 4.28 -12.66 16.71
CA ILE A 485 4.17 -11.37 16.02
C ILE A 485 3.73 -10.31 17.03
N ALA A 486 4.48 -9.22 17.10
CA ALA A 486 4.15 -8.06 17.91
C ALA A 486 3.65 -6.93 17.00
N MET A 487 2.47 -6.38 17.25
CA MET A 487 1.89 -5.33 16.38
C MET A 487 2.80 -4.10 16.22
N GLY A 488 3.66 -3.80 17.19
CA GLY A 488 4.59 -2.67 17.12
C GLY A 488 5.59 -2.67 18.28
N HIS A 489 6.45 -1.65 18.30
CA HIS A 489 7.54 -1.52 19.29
C HIS A 489 7.05 -1.60 20.75
N ALA A 490 5.93 -0.96 21.08
CA ALA A 490 5.33 -1.01 22.41
C ALA A 490 4.95 -2.44 22.83
N THR A 491 4.30 -3.19 21.94
CA THR A 491 3.94 -4.59 22.17
C THR A 491 5.19 -5.47 22.28
N GLY A 492 6.18 -5.25 21.41
CA GLY A 492 7.47 -5.93 21.48
C GLY A 492 8.22 -5.67 22.79
N LYS A 493 8.18 -4.44 23.32
CA LYS A 493 8.75 -4.11 24.63
C LYS A 493 8.04 -4.87 25.75
N ALA A 494 6.71 -4.97 25.70
CA ALA A 494 5.96 -5.75 26.69
C ALA A 494 6.33 -7.24 26.64
N LEU A 495 6.52 -7.81 25.45
CA LEU A 495 6.98 -9.20 25.27
C LEU A 495 8.37 -9.44 25.86
N LYS A 496 9.30 -8.48 25.69
CA LYS A 496 10.65 -8.56 26.27
C LYS A 496 10.64 -8.61 27.80
N ASN A 497 9.67 -7.96 28.46
CA ASN A 497 9.53 -8.04 29.92
C ASN A 497 9.15 -9.46 30.42
N TYR A 498 8.66 -10.32 29.52
CA TYR A 498 8.38 -11.73 29.76
C TYR A 498 9.41 -12.66 29.09
N ASN A 499 10.62 -12.16 28.82
CA ASN A 499 11.73 -12.89 28.20
C ASN A 499 11.46 -13.39 26.77
N VAL A 500 10.51 -12.79 26.05
CA VAL A 500 10.26 -13.09 24.64
C VAL A 500 11.00 -12.10 23.77
N HIS A 501 12.18 -12.50 23.31
CA HIS A 501 13.05 -11.66 22.48
C HIS A 501 12.88 -11.89 20.97
N GLN A 502 12.40 -13.07 20.57
CA GLN A 502 12.20 -13.44 19.18
C GLN A 502 10.75 -13.19 18.77
N PHE A 503 10.52 -12.10 18.03
CA PHE A 503 9.23 -11.80 17.43
C PHE A 503 9.40 -11.00 16.13
N THR A 504 8.41 -11.09 15.25
CA THR A 504 8.34 -10.27 14.03
C THR A 504 7.41 -9.08 14.25
N THR A 505 7.73 -7.94 13.67
CA THR A 505 6.88 -6.75 13.67
C THR A 505 6.35 -6.52 12.25
N PRO A 506 5.05 -6.26 12.05
CA PRO A 506 4.51 -5.97 10.73
C PRO A 506 4.99 -4.60 10.22
N ALA A 507 5.09 -4.44 8.90
CA ALA A 507 5.47 -3.18 8.26
C ALA A 507 4.43 -2.06 8.45
N SER A 508 3.16 -2.44 8.66
CA SER A 508 2.07 -1.52 8.92
C SER A 508 1.13 -2.09 9.98
N PHE A 509 0.41 -1.20 10.67
CA PHE A 509 -0.64 -1.58 11.63
C PHE A 509 -1.95 -2.03 10.97
N MET A 510 -1.96 -2.12 9.64
CA MET A 510 -3.13 -2.51 8.87
C MET A 510 -3.24 -4.02 8.80
N ASP A 511 -4.43 -4.50 8.49
CA ASP A 511 -4.74 -5.94 8.45
C ASP A 511 -3.87 -6.69 7.43
N THR A 512 -3.54 -6.04 6.31
CA THR A 512 -2.56 -6.47 5.29
C THR A 512 -1.14 -6.60 5.83
N GLY A 513 -0.68 -5.64 6.65
CA GLY A 513 0.64 -5.68 7.30
C GLY A 513 0.75 -6.84 8.29
N LEU A 514 -0.31 -7.06 9.09
CA LEU A 514 -0.39 -8.21 9.98
C LEU A 514 -0.42 -9.54 9.21
N ALA A 515 -1.22 -9.63 8.14
CA ALA A 515 -1.28 -10.83 7.31
C ALA A 515 0.07 -11.11 6.64
N ALA A 516 0.77 -10.08 6.16
CA ALA A 516 2.11 -10.22 5.60
C ALA A 516 3.12 -10.77 6.61
N ALA A 517 3.05 -10.33 7.87
CA ALA A 517 3.88 -10.89 8.94
C ALA A 517 3.56 -12.37 9.19
N VAL A 518 2.28 -12.76 9.22
CA VAL A 518 1.85 -14.16 9.36
C VAL A 518 2.37 -15.01 8.21
N PHE A 519 2.15 -14.59 6.96
CA PHE A 519 2.67 -15.28 5.77
C PHE A 519 4.20 -15.43 5.85
N LEU A 520 4.92 -14.37 6.19
CA LEU A 520 6.38 -14.38 6.29
C LEU A 520 6.88 -15.39 7.33
N VAL A 521 6.33 -15.39 8.56
CA VAL A 521 6.78 -16.32 9.60
C VAL A 521 6.30 -17.75 9.32
N SER A 522 5.22 -17.93 8.57
CA SER A 522 4.73 -19.26 8.15
C SER A 522 5.63 -19.96 7.13
N THR A 523 6.66 -19.28 6.61
CA THR A 523 7.61 -19.89 5.67
C THR A 523 8.54 -20.89 6.37
N TYR A 524 8.69 -22.10 5.80
CA TYR A 524 9.76 -23.01 6.24
C TYR A 524 11.12 -22.43 5.86
N LYS A 525 12.12 -22.58 6.75
CA LYS A 525 13.49 -22.74 6.30
C LYS A 525 13.64 -24.22 5.94
N LYS A 526 13.99 -24.56 4.70
CA LYS A 526 14.71 -25.83 4.52
C LYS A 526 15.96 -25.72 5.40
N HIS A 527 16.17 -26.68 6.30
CA HIS A 527 17.48 -26.87 6.89
C HIS A 527 18.42 -27.32 5.76
N HIS A 528 18.94 -26.35 5.00
CA HIS A 528 20.16 -26.48 4.25
C HIS A 528 20.88 -25.13 4.35
N ASP A 529 22.16 -25.23 4.70
CA ASP A 529 23.18 -24.19 4.80
C ASP A 529 23.39 -23.60 6.20
N THR A 530 23.88 -24.47 7.09
CA THR A 530 25.16 -24.17 7.74
C THR A 530 26.20 -23.89 6.65
N GLU A 531 26.58 -22.63 6.47
CA GLU A 531 27.89 -22.27 5.94
C GLU A 531 28.24 -20.89 6.51
N THR A 532 29.24 -20.95 7.41
CA THR A 532 30.21 -19.95 7.90
C THR A 532 30.04 -18.49 7.56
#